data_AF-A0A962JGF9-F1
#
_entry.id   AF-A0A962JGF9-F1
#
_cell.length_a   1.000
_cell.length_b   1.000
_cell.length_c   1.000
_cell.angle_alpha   90.00
_cell.angle_beta   90.00
_cell.angle_gamma   90.00
#
_symmetry.space_group_name_H-M   'P 1'
#
loop_
_entity.id
_entity.type
_entity.pdbx_description
1 polymer ?
#
loop_
_entity_poly.entity_id
_entity_poly.type
_entity_poly.pdbx_seq_one_letter_code
_entity_poly.pdbx_strand_id
1 'polypeptide(L)' 'MTKVEIRDEQLHITRLTANEFKAIIVGKGWLMKDLAIRWGLTRARVSQICADEQRPIIYEDAVKALPERIKI' A
#
# COMPACT_ATOMS: atom_id res chain seq x y z
N MET A 1 -21.08 9.81 10.56
CA MET A 1 -20.07 8.73 10.54
C MET A 1 -18.86 9.23 11.30
N THR A 2 -18.68 8.74 12.52
CA THR A 2 -17.70 9.25 13.49
C THR A 2 -16.29 8.89 13.04
N LYS A 3 -15.44 9.90 12.83
CA LYS A 3 -14.02 9.72 12.53
C LYS A 3 -13.35 9.24 13.83
N VAL A 4 -13.16 7.94 13.96
CA VAL A 4 -12.44 7.37 15.12
C VAL A 4 -10.97 7.73 14.93
N GLU A 5 -10.51 8.80 15.59
CA GLU A 5 -9.09 9.04 15.78
C GLU A 5 -8.57 8.00 16.77
N ILE A 6 -8.06 6.89 16.26
CA ILE A 6 -7.35 5.89 17.04
C ILE A 6 -6.04 6.54 17.49
N ARG A 7 -6.05 7.19 18.65
CA ARG A 7 -4.87 7.70 19.36
C ARG A 7 -4.40 6.64 20.35
N ASP A 8 -4.01 5.49 19.82
CA ASP A 8 -3.37 4.46 20.63
C ASP A 8 -1.86 4.65 20.49
N GLU A 9 -1.21 5.19 21.53
CA GLU A 9 0.24 5.45 21.58
C GLU A 9 1.07 4.16 21.42
N GLN A 10 0.47 2.98 21.62
CA GLN A 10 1.09 1.68 21.43
C GLN A 10 0.99 1.17 19.98
N LEU A 11 0.04 1.67 19.18
CA LEU A 11 0.02 1.48 17.74
C LEU A 11 0.93 2.54 17.11
N HIS A 12 2.25 2.35 17.21
CA HIS A 12 3.20 3.05 16.35
C HIS A 12 2.96 2.61 14.90
N ILE A 13 1.97 3.21 14.25
CA ILE A 13 1.70 3.02 12.83
C ILE A 13 2.75 3.83 12.09
N THR A 14 3.92 3.23 11.90
CA THR A 14 4.96 3.78 11.02
C THR A 14 4.43 3.74 9.60
N ARG A 15 3.84 4.85 9.16
CA ARG A 15 3.35 5.01 7.79
C ARG A 15 4.52 5.09 6.84
N LEU A 16 4.46 4.29 5.78
CA LEU A 16 5.46 4.35 4.73
C LEU A 16 5.26 5.66 3.94
N THR A 17 6.34 6.32 3.56
CA THR A 17 6.27 7.38 2.56
C THR A 17 5.76 6.82 1.22
N ALA A 18 5.28 7.70 0.33
CA ALA A 18 4.89 7.30 -1.01
C ALA A 18 6.01 6.55 -1.77
N ASN A 19 7.26 6.95 -1.54
CA ASN A 19 8.44 6.34 -2.17
C ASN A 19 8.73 4.95 -1.60
N GLU A 20 8.71 4.78 -0.28
CA GLU A 20 8.91 3.47 0.37
C GLU A 20 7.81 2.48 -0.03
N PHE A 21 6.56 2.94 -0.08
CA PHE A 21 5.43 2.11 -0.52
C PHE A 21 5.64 1.58 -1.94
N LYS A 22 6.07 2.45 -2.87
CA LYS A 22 6.40 2.06 -4.25
C LYS A 22 7.62 1.15 -4.31
N ALA A 23 8.64 1.39 -3.48
CA ALA A 23 9.84 0.59 -3.43
C ALA A 23 9.55 -0.86 -3.02
N ILE A 24 8.66 -1.09 -2.05
CA ILE A 24 8.26 -2.46 -1.66
C ILE A 24 7.57 -3.18 -2.82
N ILE A 25 6.64 -2.50 -3.51
CA ILE A 25 5.91 -3.08 -4.65
C ILE A 25 6.90 -3.51 -5.74
N VAL A 26 7.80 -2.60 -6.15
CA VAL A 26 8.78 -2.86 -7.21
C VAL A 26 9.82 -3.89 -6.76
N GLY A 27 10.27 -3.83 -5.50
CA GLY A 27 11.23 -4.77 -4.93
C GLY A 27 10.70 -6.21 -4.90
N LYS A 28 9.39 -6.40 -4.69
CA LYS A 28 8.72 -7.70 -4.79
C LYS A 28 8.42 -8.13 -6.24
N GLY A 29 8.86 -7.36 -7.25
CA GLY A 29 8.64 -7.67 -8.66
C GLY A 29 7.24 -7.34 -9.17
N TRP A 30 6.46 -6.54 -8.45
CA TRP A 30 5.12 -6.13 -8.86
C TRP A 30 5.15 -4.79 -9.60
N LEU A 31 4.24 -4.66 -10.57
CA LEU A 31 3.93 -3.38 -11.20
C LEU A 31 2.57 -2.87 -10.72
N MET A 32 2.38 -1.54 -10.73
CA MET A 32 1.12 -0.92 -10.31
C MET A 32 -0.09 -1.41 -11.12
N LYS A 33 0.13 -1.75 -12.40
CA LYS A 33 -0.90 -2.34 -13.26
C LYS A 33 -1.33 -3.74 -12.79
N ASP A 34 -0.39 -4.55 -12.28
CA ASP A 34 -0.67 -5.90 -11.80
C ASP A 34 -1.35 -5.84 -10.44
N LEU A 35 -0.98 -4.85 -9.64
CA LEU A 35 -1.58 -4.56 -8.34
C LEU A 35 -3.04 -4.12 -8.50
N ALA A 36 -3.33 -3.29 -9.50
CA ALA A 36 -4.69 -2.90 -9.86
C ALA A 36 -5.57 -4.12 -10.17
N ILE A 37 -5.07 -5.06 -10.97
CA ILE A 37 -5.78 -6.31 -11.29
C ILE A 37 -5.98 -7.15 -10.01
N ARG A 38 -4.92 -7.33 -9.20
CA ARG A 38 -4.98 -8.16 -7.98
C ARG A 38 -5.96 -7.61 -6.94
N TRP A 39 -6.04 -6.30 -6.79
CA TRP A 39 -6.91 -5.66 -5.80
C TRP A 39 -8.31 -5.33 -6.34
N GLY A 40 -8.59 -5.62 -7.61
CA GLY A 40 -9.87 -5.28 -8.25
C GLY A 40 -10.10 -3.76 -8.34
N LEU A 41 -9.02 -2.98 -8.45
CA LEU A 41 -9.06 -1.52 -8.50
C LEU A 41 -8.65 -1.01 -9.88
N THR A 42 -9.00 0.25 -10.18
CA THR A 42 -8.49 0.92 -11.39
C THR A 42 -7.03 1.33 -11.20
N ARG A 43 -6.28 1.41 -12.31
CA ARG A 43 -4.89 1.92 -12.29
C ARG A 43 -4.78 3.32 -11.68
N ALA A 44 -5.75 4.19 -11.99
CA ALA A 44 -5.83 5.53 -11.41
C ALA A 44 -6.00 5.49 -9.89
N ARG A 45 -6.88 4.61 -9.38
CA ARG A 45 -7.09 4.45 -7.93
C ARG A 45 -5.84 3.93 -7.22
N VAL A 46 -5.14 2.96 -7.81
CA VAL A 46 -3.87 2.48 -7.26
C VAL A 46 -2.82 3.59 -7.25
N SER A 47 -2.73 4.40 -8.31
CA SER A 47 -1.82 5.55 -8.36
C SER A 47 -2.11 6.56 -7.25
N GLN A 48 -3.38 6.90 -7.03
CA GLN A 48 -3.81 7.76 -5.93
C GLN A 48 -3.40 7.19 -4.57
N ILE A 49 -3.65 5.90 -4.33
CA ILE A 49 -3.24 5.23 -3.08
C ILE A 49 -1.72 5.29 -2.89
N CYS A 50 -0.95 5.10 -3.96
CA CYS A 50 0.51 5.16 -3.88
C CYS A 50 1.05 6.58 -3.63
N ALA A 51 0.31 7.61 -4.02
CA ALA A 51 0.68 9.02 -3.80
C ALA A 51 0.17 9.56 -2.45
N ASP A 52 -0.86 8.94 -1.89
CA ASP A 52 -1.46 9.33 -0.62
C ASP A 52 -0.66 8.80 0.58
N GLU A 53 0.00 9.70 1.30
CA GLU A 53 0.69 9.38 2.56
C GLU A 53 -0.29 9.15 3.72
N GLN A 54 -1.52 9.65 3.57
CA GLN A 54 -2.59 9.42 4.53
C GLN A 54 -3.48 8.21 4.18
N ARG A 55 -3.04 7.37 3.23
CA ARG A 55 -3.79 6.20 2.76
C ARG A 55 -4.22 5.26 3.90
N PRO A 56 -5.33 4.52 3.73
CA PRO A 56 -5.76 3.50 4.69
C PRO A 56 -4.68 2.44 4.94
N ILE A 57 -4.49 2.07 6.21
CA ILE A 57 -3.43 1.14 6.66
C ILE A 57 -3.53 -0.24 6.01
N ILE A 58 -4.74 -0.68 5.65
CA ILE A 58 -4.99 -1.96 4.95
C ILE A 58 -4.16 -2.09 3.67
N TYR A 59 -3.84 -0.98 3.00
CA TYR A 59 -3.01 -1.01 1.79
C TYR A 59 -1.53 -1.22 2.10
N GLU A 60 -1.05 -0.77 3.26
CA GLU A 60 0.32 -1.08 3.69
C GLU A 60 0.46 -2.56 4.01
N ASP A 61 -0.51 -3.12 4.74
CA ASP A 61 -0.55 -4.56 5.03
C ASP A 61 -0.67 -5.37 3.74
N ALA A 62 -1.53 -4.92 2.81
CA ALA A 62 -1.69 -5.57 1.51
C ALA A 62 -0.39 -5.57 0.68
N VAL A 63 0.41 -4.49 0.73
CA VAL A 63 1.71 -4.41 0.04
C VAL A 63 2.76 -5.29 0.71
N LYS A 64 2.82 -5.30 2.05
CA LYS A 64 3.72 -6.16 2.81
C LYS A 64 3.43 -7.64 2.56
N ALA A 65 2.15 -8.00 2.46
CA ALA A 65 1.66 -9.34 2.17
C ALA A 65 1.76 -9.75 0.68
N LEU A 66 2.28 -8.91 -0.21
CA LEU A 66 2.51 -9.31 -1.60
C LEU A 66 3.55 -10.45 -1.64
N PRO A 67 3.28 -11.53 -2.38
CA PRO A 67 4.28 -12.57 -2.60
C PRO A 67 5.40 -12.03 -3.49
N GLU A 68 6.61 -12.53 -3.34
CA GLU A 68 7.72 -12.19 -4.21
C GLU A 68 7.50 -12.80 -5.59
N ARG A 69 7.42 -11.97 -6.63
CA ARG A 69 7.50 -12.41 -8.01
C ARG A 69 8.98 -12.56 -8.35
N ILE A 70 9.55 -13.70 -7.97
CA ILE A 70 10.89 -14.08 -8.40
C ILE A 70 10.88 -14.09 -9.92
N LYS A 71 11.60 -13.16 -10.54
CA LYS A 71 11.97 -13.30 -11.95
C LYS A 71 13.06 -14.37 -11.98
N ILE A 72 12.66 -15.60 -12.25
CA ILE A 72 13.56 -16.70 -12.64
C ILE A 72 14.23 -16.30 -13.96
#